data_AF-A0A2A2LLY6-F1
#
_entry.id   AF-A0A2A2LLY6-F1
#
_cell.length_a   1.000
_cell.length_b   1.000
_cell.length_c   1.000
_cell.angle_alpha   90.00
_cell.angle_beta   90.00
_cell.angle_gamma   90.00
#
_symmetry.space_group_name_H-M   'P 1'
#
loop_
_entity.id
_entity.type
_entity.pdbx_description
1 polymer ?
#
loop_
_entity_poly.entity_id
_entity_poly.type
_entity_poly.pdbx_seq_one_letter_code
_entity_poly.pdbx_strand_id
1 'polypeptide(L)'
;MVDARKNLLKEDERSLVIINTSFLQIRKAFNFCMVLSVIAFVVINLFAFKFNISYNGEDFKESGSLINSKMPTIVSNRWIVLTTVNQPTKDVKYLATLSKWNVVVVADLKTPKNWTLDRVHFLSVETQKSMSETLNLVRKLPYKSYTRKMIGYLYAIAHGAEWIYDTDDDNRPIFGGLDTFDFADELSGVRFERNHSDPIINRLFNPYLFYGRPDMWPRGFPLEYFSQHNHTDANFRLCEVQKRAAVQQGLVDMDPDVDAIFRLLHANPTKVSSEHFNRHAPSIILGQKMYSPWNSQNTLFHRNAFFTMFLPTTVSFRTTDIWRSYFSQKLLHLIDEYVAFYPVNAVQIRNAHNYLKDFEDEQEVYLKSGELLKFLDEWKCSQNSTANCAIELAEQFG
;
A
#
# COMPACT_ATOMS: atom_id res chain seq x y z
N MET A 1 -40.42 -14.49 41.88
CA MET A 1 -39.71 -14.96 40.65
C MET A 1 -39.81 -13.99 39.46
N VAL A 2 -40.73 -13.01 39.47
CA VAL A 2 -40.90 -12.03 38.36
C VAL A 2 -39.97 -10.81 38.49
N ASP A 3 -39.62 -10.37 39.71
CA ASP A 3 -38.76 -9.20 39.90
C ASP A 3 -37.26 -9.45 39.62
N ALA A 4 -36.76 -10.67 39.85
CA ALA A 4 -35.38 -11.02 39.52
C ALA A 4 -35.11 -11.02 38.00
N ARG A 5 -36.12 -11.38 37.18
CA ARG A 5 -36.02 -11.34 35.70
C ARG A 5 -36.00 -9.91 35.13
N LYS A 6 -36.69 -8.96 35.77
CA LYS A 6 -36.68 -7.55 35.33
C LYS A 6 -35.37 -6.83 35.63
N ASN A 7 -34.68 -7.20 36.71
CA ASN A 7 -33.37 -6.62 37.04
C ASN A 7 -32.25 -7.16 36.15
N LEU A 8 -32.27 -8.46 35.81
CA LEU A 8 -31.33 -9.05 34.84
C LEU A 8 -31.45 -8.43 33.44
N LEU A 9 -32.67 -8.18 32.95
CA LEU A 9 -32.88 -7.53 31.65
C LEU A 9 -32.42 -6.06 31.61
N LYS A 10 -32.52 -5.32 32.72
CA LYS A 10 -32.03 -3.93 32.82
C LYS A 10 -30.50 -3.84 32.93
N GLU A 11 -29.86 -4.82 33.57
CA GLU A 11 -28.40 -4.91 33.59
C GLU A 11 -27.84 -5.31 32.20
N ASP A 12 -28.53 -6.17 31.46
CA ASP A 12 -28.17 -6.53 30.07
C ASP A 12 -28.32 -5.35 29.11
N GLU A 13 -29.41 -4.57 29.22
CA GLU A 13 -29.60 -3.36 28.40
C GLU A 13 -28.57 -2.26 28.71
N ARG A 14 -28.22 -2.06 29.99
CA ARG A 14 -27.14 -1.13 30.36
C ARG A 14 -25.78 -1.63 29.88
N SER A 15 -25.53 -2.94 29.92
CA SER A 15 -24.31 -3.55 29.41
C SER A 15 -24.22 -3.41 27.88
N LEU A 16 -25.31 -3.63 27.14
CA LEU A 16 -25.38 -3.40 25.69
C LEU A 16 -25.19 -1.93 25.31
N VAL A 17 -25.76 -0.99 26.08
CA VAL A 17 -25.60 0.46 25.83
C VAL A 17 -24.17 0.92 26.13
N ILE A 18 -23.53 0.38 27.17
CA ILE A 18 -22.11 0.66 27.51
C ILE A 18 -21.18 0.03 26.45
N ILE A 19 -21.47 -1.20 25.99
CA ILE A 19 -20.73 -1.86 24.90
C ILE A 19 -20.89 -1.07 23.59
N ASN A 20 -22.10 -0.61 23.25
CA ASN A 20 -22.33 0.18 22.04
C ASN A 20 -21.71 1.58 22.10
N THR A 21 -21.69 2.25 23.27
CA THR A 21 -21.04 3.57 23.41
C THR A 21 -19.52 3.47 23.42
N SER A 22 -18.96 2.41 24.01
CA SER A 22 -17.52 2.13 23.92
C SER A 22 -17.12 1.67 22.52
N PHE A 23 -17.90 0.84 21.82
CA PHE A 23 -17.70 0.52 20.39
C PHE A 23 -17.83 1.74 19.47
N LEU A 24 -18.73 2.68 19.77
CA LEU A 24 -18.89 3.91 18.99
C LEU A 24 -17.75 4.91 19.26
N GLN A 25 -17.25 5.00 20.49
CA GLN A 25 -16.05 5.78 20.81
C GLN A 25 -14.78 5.15 20.23
N ILE A 26 -14.68 3.82 20.23
CA ILE A 26 -13.63 3.05 19.54
C ILE A 26 -13.73 3.32 18.03
N ARG A 27 -14.88 3.11 17.37
CA ARG A 27 -15.05 3.47 15.95
C ARG A 27 -14.67 4.93 15.64
N LYS A 28 -15.07 5.89 16.47
CA LYS A 28 -14.68 7.31 16.30
C LYS A 28 -13.18 7.56 16.47
N ALA A 29 -12.53 6.93 17.44
CA ALA A 29 -11.08 7.04 17.63
C ALA A 29 -10.27 6.31 16.55
N PHE A 30 -10.84 5.26 15.96
CA PHE A 30 -10.22 4.44 14.92
C PHE A 30 -10.31 5.12 13.54
N ASN A 31 -11.47 5.70 13.22
CA ASN A 31 -11.67 6.55 12.04
C ASN A 31 -10.75 7.79 12.10
N PHE A 32 -10.51 8.35 13.30
CA PHE A 32 -9.59 9.48 13.49
C PHE A 32 -8.14 9.20 13.05
N CYS A 33 -7.58 8.00 13.27
CA CYS A 33 -6.21 7.68 12.82
C CYS A 33 -6.12 7.57 11.31
N MET A 34 -7.14 7.02 10.65
CA MET A 34 -7.21 6.95 9.20
C MET A 34 -7.29 8.37 8.60
N VAL A 35 -8.21 9.18 9.09
CA VAL A 35 -8.38 10.59 8.68
C VAL A 35 -7.11 11.39 8.92
N LEU A 36 -6.47 11.25 10.08
CA LEU A 36 -5.17 11.90 10.35
C LEU A 36 -4.07 11.48 9.39
N SER A 37 -4.03 10.19 9.01
CA SER A 37 -3.06 9.69 8.04
C SER A 37 -3.30 10.35 6.68
N VAL A 38 -4.55 10.35 6.21
CA VAL A 38 -4.92 11.00 4.95
C VAL A 38 -4.63 12.48 4.98
N ILE A 39 -4.97 13.20 6.05
CA ILE A 39 -4.64 14.62 6.22
C ILE A 39 -3.12 14.82 6.17
N ALA A 40 -2.33 13.99 6.85
CA ALA A 40 -0.88 14.14 6.83
C ALA A 40 -0.33 13.98 5.40
N PHE A 41 -0.78 12.98 4.65
CA PHE A 41 -0.38 12.82 3.25
C PHE A 41 -0.86 13.97 2.38
N VAL A 42 -2.12 14.41 2.50
CA VAL A 42 -2.65 15.56 1.75
C VAL A 42 -1.86 16.83 2.05
N VAL A 43 -1.66 17.15 3.33
CA VAL A 43 -0.98 18.37 3.77
C VAL A 43 0.48 18.36 3.36
N ILE A 44 1.21 17.27 3.64
CA ILE A 44 2.64 17.19 3.32
C ILE A 44 2.85 17.21 1.80
N ASN A 45 1.99 16.56 1.02
CA ASN A 45 2.06 16.66 -0.44
C ASN A 45 1.77 18.09 -0.94
N LEU A 46 0.76 18.77 -0.39
CA LEU A 46 0.47 20.16 -0.74
C LEU A 46 1.63 21.10 -0.39
N PHE A 47 2.26 20.93 0.78
CA PHE A 47 3.42 21.74 1.19
C PHE A 47 4.65 21.44 0.33
N ALA A 48 4.98 20.17 0.11
CA ALA A 48 6.10 19.77 -0.73
C ALA A 48 5.94 20.31 -2.17
N PHE A 49 4.72 20.22 -2.72
CA PHE A 49 4.42 20.68 -4.08
C PHE A 49 4.42 22.21 -4.19
N LYS A 50 3.84 22.93 -3.23
CA LYS A 50 3.66 24.39 -3.31
C LYS A 50 4.95 25.17 -3.05
N PHE A 51 5.88 24.61 -2.26
CA PHE A 51 7.07 25.35 -1.84
C PHE A 51 8.39 24.81 -2.40
N ASN A 52 8.40 23.67 -3.10
CA ASN A 52 9.62 23.07 -3.66
C ASN A 52 10.76 22.96 -2.60
N ILE A 53 10.37 22.74 -1.33
CA ILE A 53 11.28 22.71 -0.20
C ILE A 53 11.93 21.33 -0.17
N SER A 54 13.23 21.29 -0.47
CA SER A 54 14.11 20.30 0.14
C SER A 54 14.18 20.65 1.62
N TYR A 55 13.60 19.82 2.51
CA TYR A 55 13.90 19.96 3.94
C TYR A 55 15.40 19.72 4.09
N ASN A 56 16.19 20.79 4.16
CA ASN A 56 17.57 20.70 4.55
C ASN A 56 17.56 20.20 6.00
N GLY A 57 18.19 19.05 6.26
CA GLY A 57 18.32 18.47 7.60
C GLY A 57 19.06 19.34 8.63
N GLU A 58 19.19 20.64 8.38
CA GLU A 58 19.69 21.64 9.32
C GLU A 58 18.60 22.14 10.28
N ASP A 59 17.31 22.10 9.91
CA ASP A 59 16.21 22.45 10.83
C ASP A 59 15.99 21.41 11.94
N PHE A 60 16.71 20.27 11.91
CA PHE A 60 16.78 19.29 12.99
C PHE A 60 17.95 19.55 13.96
N LYS A 61 18.73 20.63 13.81
CA LYS A 61 19.89 20.91 14.67
C LYS A 61 19.56 21.64 15.98
N GLU A 62 18.35 22.15 16.19
CA GLU A 62 18.02 22.93 17.39
C GLU A 62 16.90 22.32 18.26
N SER A 63 17.03 21.04 18.61
CA SER A 63 16.60 20.57 19.94
C SER A 63 17.06 19.14 20.19
N GLY A 64 17.99 18.96 21.13
CA GLY A 64 18.24 17.67 21.78
C GLY A 64 19.45 16.90 21.26
N SER A 65 20.54 16.97 22.01
CA SER A 65 21.68 16.06 21.85
C SER A 65 21.25 14.62 22.11
N LEU A 66 21.16 13.79 21.07
CA LEU A 66 21.42 12.34 21.02
C LEU A 66 20.87 11.78 19.70
N ILE A 67 21.73 11.72 18.68
CA ILE A 67 21.90 10.68 17.62
C ILE A 67 22.66 11.35 16.46
N ASN A 68 23.97 11.13 16.44
CA ASN A 68 24.90 11.77 15.51
C ASN A 68 25.37 10.76 14.44
N SER A 69 24.44 10.03 13.82
CA SER A 69 24.72 9.41 12.52
C SER A 69 24.24 10.38 11.45
N LYS A 70 25.17 11.10 10.82
CA LYS A 70 24.87 11.97 9.69
C LYS A 70 24.18 11.12 8.62
N MET A 71 22.91 11.41 8.31
CA MET A 71 22.18 10.76 7.23
C MET A 71 23.00 10.89 5.92
N PRO A 72 22.96 9.89 5.03
CA PRO A 72 23.70 9.97 3.78
C PRO A 72 23.17 11.13 2.92
N THR A 73 24.01 11.57 1.98
CA THR A 73 23.63 12.61 1.02
C THR A 73 22.58 12.09 0.06
N ILE A 74 21.54 12.88 -0.19
CA ILE A 74 20.51 12.58 -1.18
C ILE A 74 21.14 12.64 -2.58
N VAL A 75 20.95 11.59 -3.37
CA VAL A 75 21.57 11.44 -4.70
C VAL A 75 20.62 11.69 -5.86
N SER A 76 19.30 11.69 -5.62
CA SER A 76 18.26 11.86 -6.65
C SER A 76 16.88 12.18 -6.04
N ASN A 77 15.87 12.37 -6.90
CA ASN A 77 14.45 12.45 -6.53
C ASN A 77 13.75 11.07 -6.47
N ARG A 78 14.50 9.96 -6.55
CA ARG A 78 13.96 8.59 -6.53
C ARG A 78 14.27 7.91 -5.20
N TRP A 79 13.25 7.35 -4.56
CA TRP A 79 13.34 6.80 -3.22
C TRP A 79 12.83 5.37 -3.15
N ILE A 80 13.52 4.52 -2.40
CA ILE A 80 13.10 3.17 -2.05
C ILE A 80 12.73 3.18 -0.58
N VAL A 81 11.49 2.79 -0.26
CA VAL A 81 10.98 2.80 1.11
C VAL A 81 10.66 1.38 1.55
N LEU A 82 11.28 0.95 2.65
CA LEU A 82 11.02 -0.36 3.27
C LEU A 82 11.04 -0.28 4.80
N THR A 83 10.42 -1.26 5.44
CA THR A 83 10.52 -1.51 6.88
C THR A 83 11.39 -2.76 7.12
N THR A 84 11.96 -2.90 8.31
CA THR A 84 12.66 -4.15 8.66
C THR A 84 12.60 -4.42 10.15
N VAL A 85 12.54 -5.70 10.51
CA VAL A 85 12.80 -6.20 11.87
C VAL A 85 14.09 -7.02 11.95
N ASN A 86 14.84 -7.08 10.83
CA ASN A 86 16.00 -7.94 10.63
C ASN A 86 17.29 -7.11 10.57
N GLN A 87 18.44 -7.78 10.59
CA GLN A 87 19.70 -7.18 10.12
C GLN A 87 19.61 -6.89 8.61
N PRO A 88 20.49 -6.01 8.06
CA PRO A 88 20.53 -5.76 6.62
C PRO A 88 20.58 -7.05 5.80
N THR A 89 19.47 -7.35 5.13
CA THR A 89 19.32 -8.55 4.30
C THR A 89 20.18 -8.44 3.04
N LYS A 90 20.29 -9.54 2.30
CA LYS A 90 20.99 -9.53 0.99
C LYS A 90 20.32 -8.58 -0.01
N ASP A 91 19.00 -8.44 0.08
CA ASP A 91 18.22 -7.62 -0.83
C ASP A 91 18.30 -6.14 -0.46
N VAL A 92 18.21 -5.78 0.83
CA VAL A 92 18.45 -4.40 1.28
C VAL A 92 19.88 -3.94 0.94
N LYS A 93 20.88 -4.82 1.09
CA LYS A 93 22.27 -4.54 0.67
C LYS A 93 22.37 -4.24 -0.82
N TYR A 94 21.61 -4.92 -1.66
CA TYR A 94 21.58 -4.63 -3.08
C TYR A 94 20.82 -3.36 -3.42
N LEU A 95 19.67 -3.10 -2.78
CA LEU A 95 18.94 -1.85 -3.00
C LEU A 95 19.83 -0.64 -2.70
N ALA A 96 20.68 -0.72 -1.67
CA ALA A 96 21.66 0.31 -1.33
C ALA A 96 22.77 0.53 -2.38
N THR A 97 22.99 -0.41 -3.32
CA THR A 97 23.96 -0.22 -4.41
C THR A 97 23.40 0.54 -5.61
N LEU A 98 22.07 0.69 -5.69
CA LEU A 98 21.40 1.36 -6.81
C LEU A 98 21.70 2.87 -6.80
N SER A 99 22.66 3.29 -7.61
CA SER A 99 23.23 4.65 -7.57
C SER A 99 22.25 5.78 -7.86
N LYS A 100 21.18 5.51 -8.59
CA LYS A 100 20.12 6.49 -8.92
C LYS A 100 19.04 6.59 -7.84
N TRP A 101 19.12 5.81 -6.76
CA TRP A 101 18.07 5.71 -5.75
C TRP A 101 18.60 6.01 -4.35
N ASN A 102 17.81 6.73 -3.57
CA ASN A 102 17.97 6.84 -2.13
C ASN A 102 17.21 5.68 -1.48
N VAL A 103 17.76 5.09 -0.42
CA VAL A 103 17.08 4.03 0.33
C VAL A 103 16.77 4.55 1.73
N VAL A 104 15.50 4.50 2.13
CA VAL A 104 15.06 4.77 3.50
C VAL A 104 14.49 3.50 4.12
N VAL A 105 15.00 3.18 5.31
CA VAL A 105 14.61 1.98 6.06
C VAL A 105 14.01 2.42 7.39
N VAL A 106 12.76 2.01 7.64
CA VAL A 106 12.04 2.31 8.87
C VAL A 106 12.15 1.13 9.84
N ALA A 107 12.76 1.37 11.00
CA ALA A 107 12.88 0.36 12.04
C ALA A 107 11.56 0.13 12.81
N ASP A 108 11.44 -1.03 13.45
CA ASP A 108 10.47 -1.33 14.49
C ASP A 108 11.20 -1.83 15.76
N LEU A 109 10.47 -2.12 16.83
CA LEU A 109 11.01 -2.52 18.13
C LEU A 109 11.87 -3.80 18.08
N LYS A 110 11.66 -4.65 17.06
CA LYS A 110 12.44 -5.88 16.86
C LYS A 110 13.71 -5.66 16.05
N THR A 111 13.86 -4.52 15.37
CA THR A 111 15.05 -4.22 14.58
C THR A 111 16.28 -4.19 15.50
N PRO A 112 17.40 -4.84 15.11
CA PRO A 112 18.62 -4.82 15.90
C PRO A 112 19.11 -3.40 16.19
N LYS A 113 19.50 -3.11 17.44
CA LYS A 113 19.97 -1.77 17.83
C LYS A 113 21.26 -1.34 17.13
N ASN A 114 22.06 -2.30 16.67
CA ASN A 114 23.31 -2.07 15.94
C ASN A 114 23.09 -2.09 14.41
N TRP A 115 21.86 -1.94 13.94
CA TRP A 115 21.56 -1.92 12.52
C TRP A 115 22.30 -0.76 11.84
N THR A 116 23.08 -1.08 10.83
CA THR A 116 23.82 -0.10 10.05
C THR A 116 24.03 -0.62 8.64
N LEU A 117 23.87 0.27 7.67
CA LEU A 117 24.21 0.03 6.28
C LEU A 117 24.61 1.35 5.64
N ASP A 118 25.74 1.36 4.95
CA ASP A 118 26.19 2.56 4.25
C ASP A 118 25.18 2.95 3.16
N ARG A 119 25.08 4.26 2.89
CA ARG A 119 24.16 4.85 1.90
C ARG A 119 22.65 4.64 2.16
N VAL A 120 22.27 4.27 3.39
CA VAL A 120 20.86 4.15 3.79
C VAL A 120 20.46 5.23 4.80
N HIS A 121 19.31 5.87 4.54
CA HIS A 121 18.61 6.70 5.51
C HIS A 121 17.88 5.79 6.51
N PHE A 122 18.53 5.47 7.63
CA PHE A 122 17.95 4.58 8.64
C PHE A 122 17.16 5.36 9.69
N LEU A 123 15.83 5.20 9.68
CA LEU A 123 14.94 5.80 10.67
C LEU A 123 14.82 4.87 11.87
N SER A 124 15.73 5.00 12.85
CA SER A 124 15.67 4.23 14.10
C SER A 124 14.40 4.55 14.90
N VAL A 125 14.08 3.73 15.91
CA VAL A 125 12.94 4.01 16.81
C VAL A 125 13.10 5.36 17.51
N GLU A 126 14.32 5.73 17.88
CA GLU A 126 14.65 7.00 18.49
C GLU A 126 14.52 8.17 17.49
N THR A 127 14.99 8.01 16.26
CA THR A 127 14.76 9.00 15.19
C THR A 127 13.26 9.22 14.97
N GLN A 128 12.48 8.14 14.93
CA GLN A 128 11.02 8.23 14.78
C GLN A 128 10.36 8.95 15.97
N LYS A 129 10.85 8.74 17.21
CA LYS A 129 10.37 9.49 18.38
C LYS A 129 10.64 10.98 18.26
N SER A 130 11.83 11.37 17.79
CA SER A 130 12.16 12.77 17.53
C SER A 130 11.25 13.35 16.44
N MET A 131 11.04 12.64 15.32
CA MET A 131 10.10 13.07 14.26
C MET A 131 8.67 13.23 14.78
N SER A 132 8.28 12.48 15.80
CA SER A 132 6.97 12.56 16.42
C SER A 132 6.71 13.89 17.13
N GLU A 133 7.75 14.66 17.43
CA GLU A 133 7.64 16.00 18.01
C GLU A 133 7.01 17.00 17.05
N THR A 134 7.31 16.86 15.75
CA THR A 134 6.79 17.71 14.68
C THR A 134 5.58 17.08 13.97
N LEU A 135 5.59 15.75 13.79
CA LEU A 135 4.58 15.02 13.04
C LEU A 135 3.69 14.17 13.96
N ASN A 136 2.53 14.70 14.31
CA ASN A 136 1.58 14.03 15.21
C ASN A 136 1.16 12.63 14.71
N LEU A 137 1.13 12.39 13.39
CA LEU A 137 0.85 11.07 12.83
C LEU A 137 1.82 10.02 13.38
N VAL A 138 3.12 10.32 13.46
CA VAL A 138 4.15 9.38 13.92
C VAL A 138 3.88 8.90 15.35
N ARG A 139 3.31 9.76 16.21
CA ARG A 139 2.89 9.39 17.58
C ARG A 139 1.72 8.41 17.59
N LYS A 140 0.84 8.47 16.59
CA LYS A 140 -0.38 7.65 16.50
C LYS A 140 -0.14 6.31 15.81
N LEU A 141 0.93 6.18 15.01
CA LEU A 141 1.25 4.93 14.36
C LEU A 141 1.70 3.86 15.38
N PRO A 142 1.03 2.69 15.42
CA PRO A 142 1.39 1.64 16.36
C PRO A 142 2.79 1.08 16.06
N TYR A 143 3.46 0.59 17.11
CA TYR A 143 4.64 -0.27 16.95
C TYR A 143 4.22 -1.71 16.66
N LYS A 144 5.16 -2.53 16.18
CA LYS A 144 4.91 -3.89 15.68
C LYS A 144 3.85 -3.88 14.58
N SER A 145 3.90 -2.85 13.74
CA SER A 145 2.92 -2.61 12.70
C SER A 145 3.60 -2.12 11.44
N TYR A 146 3.20 -2.73 10.33
CA TYR A 146 3.64 -2.37 9.00
C TYR A 146 3.27 -0.94 8.60
N THR A 147 2.22 -0.40 9.19
CA THR A 147 1.78 0.98 8.95
C THR A 147 2.84 2.04 9.30
N ARG A 148 3.86 1.70 10.09
CA ARG A 148 5.03 2.57 10.31
C ARG A 148 5.81 2.87 9.02
N LYS A 149 5.64 2.07 7.97
CA LYS A 149 6.20 2.36 6.64
C LYS A 149 5.78 3.75 6.12
N MET A 150 4.61 4.26 6.53
CA MET A 150 4.17 5.62 6.24
C MET A 150 5.17 6.70 6.69
N ILE A 151 5.93 6.47 7.76
CA ILE A 151 6.99 7.40 8.21
C ILE A 151 8.08 7.52 7.12
N GLY A 152 8.43 6.39 6.49
CA GLY A 152 9.39 6.36 5.39
C GLY A 152 8.87 7.06 4.14
N TYR A 153 7.58 6.89 3.80
CA TYR A 153 6.96 7.64 2.70
C TYR A 153 7.02 9.15 2.98
N LEU A 154 6.57 9.59 4.16
CA LEU A 154 6.58 11.01 4.52
C LEU A 154 8.00 11.59 4.58
N TYR A 155 8.97 10.80 5.05
CA TYR A 155 10.38 11.18 4.99
C TYR A 155 10.84 11.38 3.55
N ALA A 156 10.60 10.44 2.65
CA ALA A 156 10.96 10.57 1.24
C ALA A 156 10.31 11.80 0.58
N ILE A 157 9.02 12.03 0.82
CA ILE A 157 8.27 13.18 0.29
C ILE A 157 8.89 14.50 0.79
N ALA A 158 9.17 14.61 2.09
CA ALA A 158 9.79 15.81 2.67
C ALA A 158 11.20 16.10 2.12
N HIS A 159 11.87 15.07 1.59
CA HIS A 159 13.22 15.16 1.02
C HIS A 159 13.22 15.14 -0.52
N GLY A 160 12.13 15.60 -1.14
CA GLY A 160 12.08 15.89 -2.57
C GLY A 160 11.85 14.66 -3.46
N ALA A 161 11.18 13.62 -2.94
CA ALA A 161 10.77 12.50 -3.79
C ALA A 161 9.85 12.94 -4.92
N GLU A 162 10.16 12.49 -6.14
CA GLU A 162 9.24 12.46 -7.27
C GLU A 162 8.72 11.04 -7.50
N TRP A 163 9.54 10.06 -7.13
CA TRP A 163 9.27 8.63 -7.29
C TRP A 163 9.54 7.90 -5.99
N ILE A 164 8.59 7.09 -5.53
CA ILE A 164 8.76 6.19 -4.39
C ILE A 164 8.49 4.75 -4.83
N TYR A 165 9.50 3.91 -4.72
CA TYR A 165 9.39 2.47 -4.86
C TYR A 165 9.13 1.84 -3.49
N ASP A 166 7.94 1.29 -3.32
CA ASP A 166 7.50 0.57 -2.12
C ASP A 166 7.85 -0.91 -2.24
N THR A 167 8.60 -1.42 -1.27
CA THR A 167 9.07 -2.80 -1.25
C THR A 167 9.34 -3.32 0.16
N ASP A 168 9.64 -4.61 0.28
CA ASP A 168 9.97 -5.29 1.54
C ASP A 168 11.47 -5.62 1.59
N ASP A 169 11.97 -6.03 2.77
CA ASP A 169 13.38 -6.35 2.96
C ASP A 169 13.82 -7.71 2.39
N ASP A 170 12.91 -8.45 1.77
CA ASP A 170 13.10 -9.76 1.13
C ASP A 170 12.71 -9.78 -0.37
N ASN A 171 12.51 -8.60 -0.96
CA ASN A 171 12.16 -8.42 -2.37
C ASN A 171 13.37 -7.95 -3.20
N ARG A 172 13.63 -8.67 -4.30
CA ARG A 172 14.78 -8.42 -5.16
C ARG A 172 14.35 -8.00 -6.56
N PRO A 173 14.60 -6.74 -6.99
CA PRO A 173 14.47 -6.36 -8.40
C PRO A 173 15.44 -7.16 -9.29
N ILE A 174 14.93 -7.70 -10.39
CA ILE A 174 15.65 -8.52 -11.39
C ILE A 174 15.21 -8.14 -12.81
N PHE A 175 15.81 -8.76 -13.84
CA PHE A 175 15.41 -8.58 -15.25
C PHE A 175 15.34 -7.11 -15.72
N GLY A 176 16.34 -6.30 -15.36
CA GLY A 176 16.35 -4.84 -15.61
C GLY A 176 15.99 -4.02 -14.37
N GLY A 177 15.43 -4.65 -13.35
CA GLY A 177 15.19 -4.06 -12.04
C GLY A 177 14.19 -2.91 -12.11
N LEU A 178 14.48 -1.82 -11.40
CA LEU A 178 13.57 -0.67 -11.31
C LEU A 178 13.51 0.17 -12.58
N ASP A 179 14.44 -0.03 -13.52
CA ASP A 179 14.45 0.70 -14.80
C ASP A 179 13.42 0.13 -15.81
N THR A 180 12.73 -0.97 -15.48
CA THR A 180 11.64 -1.53 -16.32
C THR A 180 10.29 -0.85 -16.11
N PHE A 181 10.17 0.00 -15.08
CA PHE A 181 9.01 0.86 -14.89
C PHE A 181 9.09 2.08 -15.82
N ASP A 182 7.94 2.68 -16.12
CA ASP A 182 7.89 3.85 -16.98
C ASP A 182 8.07 5.14 -16.18
N PHE A 183 9.03 5.97 -16.58
CA PHE A 183 9.29 7.29 -15.99
C PHE A 183 8.89 8.45 -16.92
N ALA A 184 8.58 8.18 -18.19
CA ALA A 184 8.13 9.18 -19.16
C ALA A 184 6.65 9.53 -18.95
N ASP A 185 6.24 10.77 -19.26
CA ASP A 185 4.84 11.24 -19.08
C ASP A 185 3.85 10.59 -20.04
N GLU A 186 4.31 10.28 -21.25
CA GLU A 186 3.54 9.60 -22.28
C GLU A 186 4.26 8.35 -22.74
N LEU A 187 3.47 7.32 -23.07
CA LEU A 187 3.94 6.03 -23.54
C LEU A 187 2.95 5.42 -24.53
N SER A 188 3.42 4.48 -25.34
CA SER A 188 2.58 3.58 -26.15
C SER A 188 2.37 2.28 -25.41
N GLY A 189 1.18 1.66 -25.48
CA GLY A 189 1.00 0.35 -24.84
C GLY A 189 -0.44 -0.16 -24.84
N VAL A 190 -0.68 -1.18 -24.03
CA VAL A 190 -2.00 -1.79 -23.89
C VAL A 190 -2.77 -1.14 -22.74
N ARG A 191 -4.08 -0.98 -22.93
CA ARG A 191 -5.00 -0.52 -21.91
C ARG A 191 -6.18 -1.47 -21.78
N PHE A 192 -6.56 -1.76 -20.54
CA PHE A 192 -7.81 -2.46 -20.22
C PHE A 192 -8.91 -1.44 -19.99
N GLU A 193 -9.95 -1.47 -20.82
CA GLU A 193 -11.11 -0.58 -20.71
C GLU A 193 -12.43 -1.33 -20.92
N ARG A 194 -13.49 -0.84 -20.29
CA ARG A 194 -14.86 -1.35 -20.40
C ARG A 194 -15.82 -0.17 -20.31
N ASN A 195 -17.10 -0.39 -20.60
CA ASN A 195 -18.08 0.68 -20.41
C ASN A 195 -18.19 0.99 -18.91
N HIS A 196 -18.16 2.27 -18.54
CA HIS A 196 -18.29 2.73 -17.15
C HIS A 196 -19.62 2.34 -16.49
N SER A 197 -20.64 2.03 -17.29
CA SER A 197 -21.94 1.53 -16.85
C SER A 197 -22.01 0.01 -16.74
N ASP A 198 -20.95 -0.72 -17.15
CA ASP A 198 -20.91 -2.17 -16.98
C ASP A 198 -20.93 -2.54 -15.49
N PRO A 199 -21.55 -3.69 -15.13
CA PRO A 199 -21.44 -4.26 -13.80
C PRO A 199 -19.98 -4.34 -13.33
N ILE A 200 -19.73 -4.09 -12.04
CA ILE A 200 -18.38 -4.01 -11.48
C ILE A 200 -17.54 -5.25 -11.81
N ILE A 201 -18.14 -6.45 -11.78
CA ILE A 201 -17.50 -7.72 -12.15
C ILE A 201 -16.78 -7.66 -13.50
N ASN A 202 -17.37 -7.01 -14.51
CA ASN A 202 -16.79 -6.90 -15.84
C ASN A 202 -15.66 -5.87 -15.90
N ARG A 203 -15.60 -4.95 -14.93
CA ARG A 203 -14.58 -3.90 -14.80
C ARG A 203 -13.44 -4.29 -13.85
N LEU A 204 -13.48 -5.49 -13.29
CA LEU A 204 -12.37 -6.04 -12.53
C LEU A 204 -11.29 -6.56 -13.48
N PHE A 205 -10.04 -6.39 -13.08
CA PHE A 205 -8.89 -6.92 -13.80
C PHE A 205 -8.13 -7.88 -12.90
N ASN A 206 -7.80 -9.05 -13.42
CA ASN A 206 -6.94 -10.01 -12.73
C ASN A 206 -5.59 -10.01 -13.45
N PRO A 207 -4.56 -9.33 -12.91
CA PRO A 207 -3.26 -9.27 -13.56
C PRO A 207 -2.66 -10.67 -13.72
N TYR A 208 -2.84 -11.57 -12.76
CA TYR A 208 -2.21 -12.89 -12.81
C TYR A 208 -2.74 -13.71 -13.99
N LEU A 209 -4.04 -13.62 -14.28
CA LEU A 209 -4.64 -14.22 -15.46
C LEU A 209 -4.05 -13.64 -16.76
N PHE A 210 -3.94 -12.31 -16.86
CA PHE A 210 -3.36 -11.65 -18.04
C PHE A 210 -1.90 -12.05 -18.28
N TYR A 211 -1.14 -12.25 -17.21
CA TYR A 211 0.24 -12.70 -17.24
C TYR A 211 0.39 -14.24 -17.22
N GLY A 212 -0.63 -14.97 -17.68
CA GLY A 212 -0.53 -16.39 -18.01
C GLY A 212 -0.83 -17.37 -16.87
N ARG A 213 -1.45 -16.90 -15.78
CA ARG A 213 -1.84 -17.71 -14.61
C ARG A 213 -3.36 -17.70 -14.41
N PRO A 214 -4.13 -18.44 -15.23
CA PRO A 214 -5.59 -18.52 -15.10
C PRO A 214 -6.04 -19.18 -13.80
N ASP A 215 -5.14 -19.91 -13.14
CA ASP A 215 -5.33 -20.57 -11.85
C ASP A 215 -5.12 -19.65 -10.63
N MET A 216 -4.61 -18.42 -10.83
CA MET A 216 -4.20 -17.53 -9.75
C MET A 216 -4.97 -16.21 -9.72
N TRP A 217 -4.99 -15.58 -8.54
CA TRP A 217 -5.51 -14.24 -8.32
C TRP A 217 -4.66 -13.48 -7.29
N PRO A 218 -4.54 -12.14 -7.42
CA PRO A 218 -3.89 -11.33 -6.40
C PRO A 218 -4.69 -11.32 -5.09
N ARG A 219 -3.99 -11.21 -3.94
CA ARG A 219 -4.66 -11.01 -2.65
C ARG A 219 -5.59 -9.79 -2.74
N GLY A 220 -6.83 -9.94 -2.30
CA GLY A 220 -7.85 -8.89 -2.42
C GLY A 220 -8.74 -8.96 -3.63
N PHE A 221 -8.51 -9.91 -4.54
CA PHE A 221 -9.46 -10.11 -5.63
C PHE A 221 -10.77 -10.65 -5.05
N PRO A 222 -11.95 -10.08 -5.40
CA PRO A 222 -13.22 -10.55 -4.85
C PRO A 222 -13.50 -12.00 -5.31
N LEU A 223 -13.45 -12.94 -4.37
CA LEU A 223 -13.50 -14.37 -4.65
C LEU A 223 -14.85 -14.81 -5.23
N GLU A 224 -15.93 -14.11 -4.88
CA GLU A 224 -17.26 -14.32 -5.44
C GLU A 224 -17.32 -14.08 -6.96
N TYR A 225 -16.33 -13.36 -7.51
CA TYR A 225 -16.24 -13.03 -8.93
C TYR A 225 -15.17 -13.85 -9.67
N PHE A 226 -14.26 -14.54 -8.96
CA PHE A 226 -13.12 -15.21 -9.59
C PHE A 226 -13.53 -16.24 -10.64
N SER A 227 -14.44 -17.16 -10.33
CA SER A 227 -14.87 -18.22 -11.25
C SER A 227 -15.63 -17.70 -12.48
N GLN A 228 -16.17 -16.49 -12.41
CA GLN A 228 -16.90 -15.83 -13.48
C GLN A 228 -15.98 -14.94 -14.33
N HIS A 229 -14.72 -14.76 -13.92
CA HIS A 229 -13.79 -13.82 -14.50
C HIS A 229 -12.71 -14.51 -15.32
N ASN A 230 -12.78 -14.40 -16.65
CA ASN A 230 -11.83 -15.07 -17.56
C ASN A 230 -11.24 -14.13 -18.64
N HIS A 231 -11.52 -12.83 -18.55
CA HIS A 231 -11.13 -11.79 -19.54
C HIS A 231 -11.57 -12.07 -20.98
N THR A 232 -12.41 -13.06 -21.26
CA THR A 232 -12.78 -13.40 -22.65
C THR A 232 -13.57 -12.29 -23.33
N ASP A 233 -14.19 -11.41 -22.53
CA ASP A 233 -14.94 -10.26 -23.00
C ASP A 233 -14.15 -8.93 -22.80
N ALA A 234 -12.90 -8.97 -22.34
CA ALA A 234 -12.13 -7.77 -22.05
C ALA A 234 -11.81 -6.96 -23.33
N ASN A 235 -12.08 -5.65 -23.33
CA ASN A 235 -11.61 -4.79 -24.42
C ASN A 235 -10.19 -4.32 -24.12
N PHE A 236 -9.22 -5.08 -24.60
CA PHE A 236 -7.83 -4.62 -24.68
C PHE A 236 -7.71 -3.64 -25.85
N ARG A 237 -7.24 -2.43 -25.56
CA ARG A 237 -6.98 -1.38 -26.56
C ARG A 237 -5.48 -1.16 -26.67
N LEU A 238 -4.99 -1.08 -27.90
CA LEU A 238 -3.62 -0.63 -28.17
C LEU A 238 -3.66 0.89 -28.35
N CYS A 239 -2.92 1.60 -27.50
CA CYS A 239 -2.82 3.05 -27.50
C CYS A 239 -1.44 3.46 -28.03
N GLU A 240 -1.40 4.27 -29.08
CA GLU A 240 -0.15 4.85 -29.62
C GLU A 240 0.43 5.88 -28.64
N VAL A 241 -0.42 6.71 -28.04
CA VAL A 241 -0.05 7.68 -27.01
C VAL A 241 -1.06 7.58 -25.86
N GLN A 242 -0.56 7.37 -24.66
CA GLN A 242 -1.35 7.42 -23.43
C GLN A 242 -0.52 7.95 -22.27
N LYS A 243 -1.20 8.62 -21.34
CA LYS A 243 -0.62 9.08 -20.08
C LYS A 243 -0.12 7.88 -19.26
N ARG A 244 1.07 8.01 -18.69
CA ARG A 244 1.64 7.03 -17.76
C ARG A 244 0.79 6.88 -16.49
N ALA A 245 0.73 5.66 -15.95
CA ALA A 245 0.14 5.41 -14.65
C ALA A 245 0.94 6.04 -13.49
N ALA A 246 0.22 6.63 -12.53
CA ALA A 246 0.84 7.17 -11.31
C ALA A 246 1.19 6.08 -10.29
N VAL A 247 0.54 4.91 -10.37
CA VAL A 247 0.90 3.72 -9.61
C VAL A 247 1.20 2.59 -10.57
N GLN A 248 2.37 1.99 -10.44
CA GLN A 248 2.85 0.92 -11.30
C GLN A 248 3.23 -0.28 -10.43
N GLN A 249 2.48 -1.37 -10.55
CA GLN A 249 2.72 -2.61 -9.82
C GLN A 249 3.47 -3.58 -10.73
N GLY A 250 4.70 -3.95 -10.36
CA GLY A 250 5.42 -5.04 -11.02
C GLY A 250 5.02 -6.40 -10.43
N LEU A 251 4.97 -7.42 -11.29
CA LEU A 251 4.79 -8.78 -10.82
C LEU A 251 6.06 -9.32 -10.14
N VAL A 252 5.85 -10.25 -9.22
CA VAL A 252 6.88 -10.85 -8.38
C VAL A 252 6.89 -12.35 -8.60
N ASP A 253 8.02 -12.89 -9.05
CA ASP A 253 8.23 -14.33 -9.21
C ASP A 253 8.60 -14.99 -7.87
N MET A 254 8.58 -16.32 -7.88
CA MET A 254 8.83 -17.23 -6.76
C MET A 254 7.69 -17.20 -5.73
N ASP A 255 7.52 -16.12 -4.98
CA ASP A 255 6.49 -15.99 -3.95
C ASP A 255 5.58 -14.75 -4.17
N PRO A 256 4.72 -14.74 -5.20
CA PRO A 256 3.80 -13.62 -5.46
C PRO A 256 2.81 -13.40 -4.32
N ASP A 257 2.20 -12.21 -4.29
CA ASP A 257 1.15 -11.87 -3.33
C ASP A 257 -0.21 -12.47 -3.69
N VAL A 258 -0.33 -13.75 -3.41
CA VAL A 258 -1.58 -14.50 -3.36
C VAL A 258 -2.10 -14.56 -1.93
N ASP A 259 -3.39 -14.77 -1.79
CA ASP A 259 -4.04 -14.94 -0.50
C ASP A 259 -3.73 -16.30 0.16
N ALA A 260 -4.11 -16.43 1.42
CA ALA A 260 -3.92 -17.64 2.20
C ALA A 260 -4.71 -18.84 1.66
N ILE A 261 -5.87 -18.63 1.02
CA ILE A 261 -6.64 -19.72 0.41
C ILE A 261 -5.82 -20.38 -0.71
N PHE A 262 -5.26 -19.59 -1.63
CA PHE A 262 -4.39 -20.10 -2.68
C PHE A 262 -3.19 -20.83 -2.09
N ARG A 263 -2.54 -20.27 -1.07
CA ARG A 263 -1.37 -20.87 -0.40
C ARG A 263 -1.72 -22.18 0.29
N LEU A 264 -2.87 -22.27 0.97
CA LEU A 264 -3.33 -23.51 1.63
C LEU A 264 -3.59 -24.63 0.62
N LEU A 265 -4.02 -24.29 -0.59
CA LEU A 265 -4.31 -25.25 -1.66
C LEU A 265 -3.05 -25.70 -2.43
N HIS A 266 -2.08 -24.79 -2.63
CA HIS A 266 -1.00 -25.02 -3.60
C HIS A 266 0.42 -24.99 -3.00
N ALA A 267 0.63 -24.30 -1.87
CA ALA A 267 1.96 -24.15 -1.32
C ALA A 267 2.44 -25.43 -0.63
N ASN A 268 3.74 -25.72 -0.78
CA ASN A 268 4.40 -26.77 -0.02
C ASN A 268 5.19 -26.14 1.14
N PRO A 269 4.84 -26.38 2.42
CA PRO A 269 5.54 -25.77 3.57
C PRO A 269 7.03 -26.09 3.66
N THR A 270 7.49 -27.13 2.98
CA THR A 270 8.89 -27.61 3.01
C THR A 270 9.72 -27.16 1.82
N LYS A 271 9.11 -26.51 0.82
CA LYS A 271 9.80 -26.04 -0.39
C LYS A 271 9.60 -24.55 -0.56
N VAL A 272 10.61 -23.89 -1.11
CA VAL A 272 10.48 -22.50 -1.57
C VAL A 272 9.48 -22.49 -2.72
N SER A 273 8.59 -21.50 -2.70
CA SER A 273 7.62 -21.27 -3.77
C SER A 273 8.35 -20.98 -5.09
N SER A 274 7.81 -21.51 -6.20
CA SER A 274 8.43 -21.40 -7.53
C SER A 274 7.38 -20.98 -8.57
N GLU A 275 6.57 -20.00 -8.20
CA GLU A 275 5.55 -19.46 -9.09
C GLU A 275 6.19 -18.51 -10.11
N HIS A 276 5.74 -18.62 -11.36
CA HIS A 276 6.24 -17.79 -12.46
C HIS A 276 5.09 -17.22 -13.28
N PHE A 277 5.34 -16.07 -13.90
CA PHE A 277 4.43 -15.44 -14.85
C PHE A 277 5.06 -15.27 -16.24
N ASN A 278 4.21 -14.99 -17.23
CA ASN A 278 4.64 -14.71 -18.59
C ASN A 278 5.32 -13.33 -18.68
N ARG A 279 6.66 -13.33 -18.72
CA ARG A 279 7.48 -12.11 -18.86
C ARG A 279 7.35 -11.38 -20.21
N HIS A 280 6.72 -12.00 -21.21
CA HIS A 280 6.61 -11.45 -22.57
C HIS A 280 5.28 -10.73 -22.82
N ALA A 281 4.30 -10.87 -21.92
CA ALA A 281 3.11 -10.03 -21.98
C ALA A 281 3.50 -8.55 -21.78
N PRO A 282 2.84 -7.59 -22.44
CA PRO A 282 3.16 -6.18 -22.30
C PRO A 282 2.70 -5.63 -20.94
N SER A 283 3.21 -4.46 -20.53
CA SER A 283 2.57 -3.70 -19.46
C SER A 283 1.14 -3.31 -19.87
N ILE A 284 0.28 -3.14 -18.86
CA ILE A 284 -1.13 -2.82 -19.08
C ILE A 284 -1.61 -1.75 -18.12
N ILE A 285 -2.20 -0.69 -18.67
CA ILE A 285 -2.84 0.38 -17.90
C ILE A 285 -4.31 0.05 -17.69
N LEU A 286 -4.81 0.25 -16.48
CA LEU A 286 -6.24 0.19 -16.19
C LEU A 286 -6.88 1.54 -16.50
N GLY A 287 -7.89 1.55 -17.37
CA GLY A 287 -8.69 2.74 -17.63
C GLY A 287 -9.48 3.20 -16.41
N GLN A 288 -10.10 4.38 -16.50
CA GLN A 288 -10.93 4.89 -15.41
C GLN A 288 -12.04 3.91 -15.03
N LYS A 289 -12.36 3.85 -13.73
CA LYS A 289 -13.38 2.96 -13.15
C LYS A 289 -13.15 1.47 -13.40
N MET A 290 -11.95 1.08 -13.83
CA MET A 290 -11.47 -0.30 -13.78
C MET A 290 -10.76 -0.50 -12.45
N TYR A 291 -10.81 -1.72 -11.90
CA TYR A 291 -10.20 -1.99 -10.61
C TYR A 291 -9.42 -3.30 -10.63
N SER A 292 -8.28 -3.30 -9.94
CA SER A 292 -7.55 -4.50 -9.55
C SER A 292 -6.91 -4.24 -8.20
N PRO A 293 -6.91 -5.21 -7.27
CA PRO A 293 -6.10 -5.06 -6.06
C PRO A 293 -4.62 -5.06 -6.44
N TRP A 294 -3.82 -4.38 -5.63
CA TRP A 294 -2.36 -4.36 -5.70
C TRP A 294 -1.79 -4.19 -4.30
N ASN A 295 -0.52 -4.55 -4.11
CA ASN A 295 0.11 -4.67 -2.78
C ASN A 295 1.30 -3.72 -2.63
N SER A 296 2.16 -3.94 -1.64
CA SER A 296 3.34 -3.08 -1.41
C SER A 296 4.69 -3.74 -1.71
N GLN A 297 4.71 -4.92 -2.35
CA GLN A 297 5.94 -5.69 -2.58
C GLN A 297 6.85 -5.07 -3.65
N ASN A 298 6.24 -4.55 -4.73
CA ASN A 298 6.94 -4.16 -5.94
C ASN A 298 6.14 -3.06 -6.67
N THR A 299 6.02 -1.91 -6.02
CA THR A 299 5.08 -0.86 -6.44
C THR A 299 5.78 0.47 -6.55
N LEU A 300 5.78 1.05 -7.74
CA LEU A 300 6.32 2.38 -7.99
C LEU A 300 5.20 3.41 -7.98
N PHE A 301 5.37 4.46 -7.18
CA PHE A 301 4.50 5.60 -7.08
C PHE A 301 5.17 6.83 -7.68
N HIS A 302 4.46 7.50 -8.59
CA HIS A 302 4.76 8.87 -8.99
C HIS A 302 4.18 9.85 -7.95
N ARG A 303 4.77 11.04 -7.83
CA ARG A 303 4.31 12.09 -6.90
C ARG A 303 2.82 12.40 -6.99
N ASN A 304 2.21 12.26 -8.17
CA ASN A 304 0.77 12.49 -8.34
C ASN A 304 -0.09 11.51 -7.53
N ALA A 305 0.43 10.35 -7.11
CA ALA A 305 -0.26 9.37 -6.28
C ALA A 305 0.12 9.43 -4.79
N PHE A 306 1.06 10.28 -4.37
CA PHE A 306 1.56 10.26 -2.99
C PHE A 306 0.50 10.53 -1.94
N PHE A 307 -0.54 11.29 -2.27
CA PHE A 307 -1.64 11.57 -1.34
C PHE A 307 -2.49 10.32 -1.01
N THR A 308 -2.34 9.23 -1.77
CA THR A 308 -3.05 7.96 -1.56
C THR A 308 -2.16 6.89 -0.89
N MET A 309 -0.90 7.19 -0.58
CA MET A 309 0.06 6.23 0.01
C MET A 309 -0.18 5.90 1.50
N PHE A 310 -1.24 6.43 2.10
CA PHE A 310 -1.56 6.11 3.48
C PHE A 310 -1.96 4.64 3.64
N LEU A 311 -1.71 4.07 4.81
CA LEU A 311 -2.04 2.69 5.15
C LEU A 311 -3.07 2.69 6.30
N PRO A 312 -4.27 2.11 6.12
CA PRO A 312 -5.25 2.01 7.19
C PRO A 312 -4.68 1.28 8.41
N THR A 313 -4.73 1.91 9.59
CA THR A 313 -4.17 1.38 10.85
C THR A 313 -5.16 0.54 11.66
N THR A 314 -6.42 0.51 11.23
CA THR A 314 -7.55 -0.11 11.95
C THR A 314 -7.82 -1.55 11.52
N VAL A 315 -7.14 -2.00 10.47
CA VAL A 315 -7.28 -3.34 9.88
C VAL A 315 -6.02 -4.17 10.12
N SER A 316 -6.11 -5.47 9.81
CA SER A 316 -4.97 -6.38 9.95
C SER A 316 -3.81 -5.98 9.02
N PHE A 317 -2.61 -6.50 9.33
CA PHE A 317 -1.43 -6.37 8.48
C PHE A 317 -1.67 -6.88 7.05
N ARG A 318 -2.44 -7.97 6.88
CA ARG A 318 -2.70 -8.58 5.57
C ARG A 318 -3.76 -7.84 4.75
N THR A 319 -4.53 -6.97 5.40
CA THR A 319 -5.62 -6.19 4.78
C THR A 319 -5.20 -4.77 4.39
N THR A 320 -4.26 -4.17 5.13
CA THR A 320 -3.97 -2.73 5.07
C THR A 320 -3.58 -2.23 3.66
N ASP A 321 -2.66 -2.91 2.99
CA ASP A 321 -2.14 -2.48 1.69
C ASP A 321 -3.12 -2.74 0.54
N ILE A 322 -3.86 -3.85 0.64
CA ILE A 322 -4.94 -4.20 -0.28
C ILE A 322 -6.08 -3.19 -0.20
N TRP A 323 -6.51 -2.80 1.00
CA TRP A 323 -7.58 -1.81 1.15
C TRP A 323 -7.14 -0.42 0.69
N ARG A 324 -5.89 -0.02 1.00
CA ARG A 324 -5.27 1.17 0.38
C ARG A 324 -5.36 1.10 -1.14
N SER A 325 -5.16 -0.07 -1.76
CA SER A 325 -5.15 -0.19 -3.22
C SER A 325 -6.46 0.22 -3.87
N TYR A 326 -7.61 -0.21 -3.32
CA TYR A 326 -8.92 0.15 -3.83
C TYR A 326 -9.27 1.60 -3.53
N PHE A 327 -8.99 2.07 -2.31
CA PHE A 327 -9.18 3.46 -1.93
C PHE A 327 -8.38 4.41 -2.84
N SER A 328 -7.11 4.06 -3.09
CA SER A 328 -6.23 4.82 -3.98
C SER A 328 -6.79 4.89 -5.39
N GLN A 329 -7.22 3.76 -5.97
CA GLN A 329 -7.82 3.73 -7.31
C GLN A 329 -9.00 4.68 -7.43
N LYS A 330 -9.90 4.71 -6.43
CA LYS A 330 -11.02 5.64 -6.44
C LYS A 330 -10.58 7.10 -6.51
N LEU A 331 -9.59 7.49 -5.72
CA LEU A 331 -9.08 8.87 -5.71
C LEU A 331 -8.28 9.22 -6.97
N LEU A 332 -7.48 8.30 -7.49
CA LEU A 332 -6.75 8.47 -8.75
C LEU A 332 -7.71 8.70 -9.92
N HIS A 333 -8.84 7.98 -9.96
CA HIS A 333 -9.88 8.20 -10.96
C HIS A 333 -10.45 9.64 -10.94
N LEU A 334 -10.47 10.32 -9.78
CA LEU A 334 -10.97 11.71 -9.68
C LEU A 334 -10.04 12.74 -10.34
N ILE A 335 -8.75 12.40 -10.47
CA ILE A 335 -7.72 13.30 -11.00
C ILE A 335 -7.13 12.80 -12.32
N ASP A 336 -7.83 11.89 -13.00
CA ASP A 336 -7.38 11.29 -14.26
C ASP A 336 -5.96 10.68 -14.15
N GLU A 337 -5.71 10.00 -13.04
CA GLU A 337 -4.52 9.17 -12.83
C GLU A 337 -4.87 7.68 -12.85
N TYR A 338 -3.90 6.89 -13.25
CA TYR A 338 -4.10 5.48 -13.58
C TYR A 338 -3.23 4.55 -12.74
N VAL A 339 -3.64 3.29 -12.68
CA VAL A 339 -2.85 2.17 -12.18
C VAL A 339 -2.43 1.29 -13.36
N ALA A 340 -1.21 0.79 -13.34
CA ALA A 340 -0.72 -0.15 -14.34
C ALA A 340 -0.05 -1.36 -13.70
N PHE A 341 -0.10 -2.48 -14.42
CA PHE A 341 0.59 -3.71 -14.05
C PHE A 341 1.70 -3.99 -15.05
N TYR A 342 2.87 -4.35 -14.55
CA TYR A 342 4.06 -4.64 -15.33
C TYR A 342 4.42 -6.12 -15.26
N PRO A 343 5.11 -6.64 -16.29
CA PRO A 343 5.66 -7.99 -16.26
C PRO A 343 6.60 -8.18 -15.06
N VAL A 344 6.99 -9.43 -14.83
CA VAL A 344 7.89 -9.79 -13.74
C VAL A 344 9.20 -9.02 -13.84
N ASN A 345 9.49 -8.25 -12.79
CA ASN A 345 10.74 -7.53 -12.62
C ASN A 345 11.28 -7.62 -11.17
N ALA A 346 10.69 -8.49 -10.34
CA ALA A 346 11.20 -8.80 -9.01
C ALA A 346 10.99 -10.28 -8.66
N VAL A 347 11.76 -10.75 -7.67
CA VAL A 347 11.61 -12.06 -7.03
C VAL A 347 11.54 -11.89 -5.53
N GLN A 348 10.68 -12.67 -4.89
CA GLN A 348 10.62 -12.76 -3.44
C GLN A 348 10.92 -14.17 -2.96
N ILE A 349 11.78 -14.29 -1.94
CA ILE A 349 12.09 -15.57 -1.31
C ILE A 349 11.77 -15.44 0.18
N ARG A 350 10.57 -15.89 0.56
CA ARG A 350 10.11 -15.87 1.95
C ARG A 350 10.42 -17.18 2.68
N ASN A 351 10.45 -17.07 4.01
CA ASN A 351 10.37 -18.24 4.89
C ASN A 351 8.92 -18.74 4.96
N ALA A 352 8.74 -20.01 5.33
CA ALA A 352 7.41 -20.59 5.49
C ALA A 352 6.59 -19.80 6.55
N HIS A 353 5.39 -19.38 6.15
CA HIS A 353 4.41 -18.75 7.02
C HIS A 353 3.45 -19.78 7.61
N ASN A 354 2.74 -19.39 8.67
CA ASN A 354 1.54 -20.11 9.09
C ASN A 354 0.35 -19.64 8.23
N TYR A 355 0.10 -20.33 7.13
CA TYR A 355 -0.97 -19.96 6.19
C TYR A 355 -2.37 -19.99 6.80
N LEU A 356 -2.60 -20.81 7.83
CA LEU A 356 -3.89 -20.80 8.54
C LEU A 356 -4.06 -19.51 9.35
N LYS A 357 -2.98 -19.02 9.95
CA LYS A 357 -3.00 -17.72 10.64
C LYS A 357 -3.21 -16.57 9.65
N ASP A 358 -2.55 -16.64 8.49
CA ASP A 358 -2.77 -15.65 7.43
C ASP A 358 -4.23 -15.64 6.97
N PHE A 359 -4.87 -16.80 6.83
CA PHE A 359 -6.30 -16.90 6.49
C PHE A 359 -7.20 -16.20 7.52
N GLU A 360 -6.92 -16.36 8.82
CA GLU A 360 -7.65 -15.62 9.87
C GLU A 360 -7.45 -14.10 9.73
N ASP A 361 -6.22 -13.67 9.47
CA ASP A 361 -5.89 -12.25 9.37
C ASP A 361 -6.41 -11.62 8.07
N GLU A 362 -6.74 -12.43 7.05
CA GLU A 362 -7.27 -12.02 5.74
C GLU A 362 -8.81 -12.06 5.65
N GLN A 363 -9.53 -12.42 6.72
CA GLN A 363 -11.00 -12.56 6.69
C GLN A 363 -11.74 -11.35 6.12
N GLU A 364 -11.32 -10.13 6.49
CA GLU A 364 -11.97 -8.92 5.97
C GLU A 364 -11.75 -8.74 4.48
N VAL A 365 -10.61 -9.17 3.96
CA VAL A 365 -10.31 -9.15 2.52
C VAL A 365 -11.28 -10.06 1.78
N TYR A 366 -11.52 -11.28 2.27
CA TYR A 366 -12.41 -12.23 1.61
C TYR A 366 -13.87 -11.79 1.66
N LEU A 367 -14.32 -11.29 2.80
CA LEU A 367 -15.74 -11.04 3.04
C LEU A 367 -16.21 -9.66 2.56
N LYS A 368 -15.30 -8.67 2.46
CA LYS A 368 -15.69 -7.27 2.24
C LYS A 368 -15.17 -6.66 0.94
N SER A 369 -14.27 -7.31 0.19
CA SER A 369 -13.69 -6.69 -1.02
C SER A 369 -14.75 -6.35 -2.08
N GLY A 370 -15.72 -7.22 -2.34
CA GLY A 370 -16.80 -6.94 -3.29
C GLY A 370 -17.75 -5.83 -2.85
N GLU A 371 -18.12 -5.80 -1.56
CA GLU A 371 -18.93 -4.71 -0.99
C GLU A 371 -18.19 -3.38 -1.02
N LEU A 372 -16.90 -3.39 -0.68
CA LEU A 372 -16.04 -2.22 -0.72
C LEU A 372 -15.97 -1.64 -2.15
N LEU A 373 -15.79 -2.50 -3.15
CA LEU A 373 -15.75 -2.07 -4.54
C LEU A 373 -17.07 -1.43 -4.99
N LYS A 374 -18.22 -1.99 -4.60
CA LYS A 374 -19.53 -1.39 -4.89
C LYS A 374 -19.66 -0.01 -4.25
N PHE A 375 -19.31 0.10 -2.97
CA PHE A 375 -19.29 1.37 -2.25
C PHE A 375 -18.41 2.41 -2.97
N LEU A 376 -17.16 2.05 -3.29
CA LEU A 376 -16.23 2.97 -3.95
C LEU A 376 -16.70 3.36 -5.35
N ASP A 377 -17.30 2.44 -6.10
CA ASP A 377 -17.80 2.74 -7.44
C ASP A 377 -18.97 3.73 -7.42
N GLU A 378 -19.89 3.55 -6.48
CA GLU A 378 -21.07 4.40 -6.27
C GLU A 378 -20.74 5.74 -5.60
N TRP A 379 -19.67 5.77 -4.79
CA TRP A 379 -19.27 6.96 -4.05
C TRP A 379 -18.98 8.15 -4.96
N LYS A 380 -19.44 9.33 -4.55
CA LYS A 380 -19.19 10.60 -5.25
C LYS A 380 -18.66 11.61 -4.25
N CYS A 381 -17.60 12.31 -4.66
CA CYS A 381 -17.08 13.41 -3.85
C CYS A 381 -18.07 14.58 -3.88
N SER A 382 -18.36 15.13 -2.71
CA SER A 382 -19.18 16.35 -2.55
C SER A 382 -18.34 17.63 -2.43
N GLN A 383 -17.02 17.48 -2.35
CA GLN A 383 -16.06 18.55 -2.09
C GLN A 383 -15.44 19.12 -3.38
N ASN A 384 -14.95 20.37 -3.28
CA ASN A 384 -14.38 21.10 -4.40
C ASN A 384 -12.89 20.80 -4.66
N SER A 385 -12.23 19.98 -3.85
CA SER A 385 -10.80 19.66 -3.99
C SER A 385 -10.53 18.19 -3.73
N THR A 386 -9.58 17.61 -4.47
CA THR A 386 -9.16 16.20 -4.28
C THR A 386 -8.69 15.93 -2.86
N ALA A 387 -8.02 16.92 -2.24
CA ALA A 387 -7.62 16.90 -0.84
C ALA A 387 -8.82 16.64 0.09
N ASN A 388 -9.90 17.42 -0.08
CA ASN A 388 -11.10 17.27 0.74
C ASN A 388 -11.88 16.00 0.36
N CYS A 389 -11.87 15.59 -0.91
CA CYS A 389 -12.43 14.30 -1.33
C CYS A 389 -11.75 13.12 -0.64
N ALA A 390 -10.42 13.17 -0.50
CA ALA A 390 -9.67 12.13 0.19
C ALA A 390 -10.05 12.06 1.68
N ILE A 391 -10.21 13.22 2.34
CA ILE A 391 -10.64 13.31 3.73
C ILE A 391 -12.08 12.80 3.88
N GLU A 392 -13.01 13.26 3.05
CA GLU A 392 -14.41 12.81 3.05
C GLU A 392 -14.51 11.29 2.86
N LEU A 393 -13.75 10.73 1.90
CA LEU A 393 -13.75 9.29 1.67
C LEU A 393 -13.17 8.55 2.88
N ALA A 394 -12.12 9.07 3.52
CA ALA A 394 -11.55 8.47 4.72
C ALA A 394 -12.54 8.44 5.88
N GLU A 395 -13.28 9.54 6.09
CA GLU A 395 -14.32 9.63 7.13
C GLU A 395 -15.45 8.64 6.93
N GLN A 396 -15.84 8.37 5.68
CA GLN A 396 -16.92 7.43 5.36
C GLN A 396 -16.45 5.97 5.32
N PHE A 397 -15.16 5.75 5.08
CA PHE A 397 -14.55 4.42 5.01
C PHE A 397 -14.19 3.86 6.41
N GLY A 398 -13.81 4.73 7.35
CA GLY A 398 -13.23 4.37 8.66
C GLY A 398 -14.18 4.01 9.80
#